data_AF-A0A5B0DWA5-F1
#
_entry.id   AF-A0A5B0DWA5-F1
#
_cell.length_a   1.000
_cell.length_b   1.000
_cell.length_c   1.000
_cell.angle_alpha   90.00
_cell.angle_beta   90.00
_cell.angle_gamma   90.00
#
_symmetry.space_group_name_H-M   'P 1'
#
loop_
_entity.id
_entity.type
_entity.pdbx_description
1 polymer ?
#
loop_
_entity_poly.entity_id
_entity_poly.type
_entity_poly.pdbx_seq_one_letter_code
_entity_poly.pdbx_strand_id
1 'polypeptide(L)'
;MTTRVITNEIQRDALTALIASRPLPFTAEVVKGKRRSVEQNRLQRRLLNEIAAQTDQTHEEVRALCKLTIGVPILRAGSELFAEKYDRLIKPMPYERKLEMMAEPIDFPVTRLMNTAQKTAYIEGIYRVFSEQGVIFSEDQERAR
;
A
#
# COMPACT_ATOMS: atom_id res chain seq x y z
N MET A 1 16.05 6.36 -1.72
CA MET A 1 15.05 6.68 -2.76
C MET A 1 14.33 7.95 -2.37
N THR A 2 14.53 9.04 -3.10
CA THR A 2 13.86 10.31 -2.85
C THR A 2 12.63 10.39 -3.74
N THR A 3 11.44 10.14 -3.19
CA THR A 3 10.17 10.32 -3.91
C THR A 3 9.69 11.75 -3.72
N ARG A 4 9.43 12.47 -4.81
CA ARG A 4 8.84 13.82 -4.79
C ARG A 4 7.49 13.80 -5.51
N VAL A 5 6.49 14.44 -4.93
CA VAL A 5 5.21 14.67 -5.61
C VAL A 5 5.32 15.99 -6.34
N ILE A 6 5.03 15.99 -7.64
CA ILE A 6 5.06 17.18 -8.49
C ILE A 6 3.62 17.62 -8.71
N THR A 7 3.27 18.80 -8.21
CA THR A 7 1.92 19.37 -8.26
C THR A 7 1.84 20.72 -8.99
N ASN A 8 2.99 21.30 -9.36
CA ASN A 8 3.06 22.56 -10.09
C ASN A 8 4.28 22.62 -11.01
N GLU A 9 4.31 23.63 -11.86
CA GLU A 9 5.33 23.84 -12.89
C GLU A 9 6.72 24.07 -12.29
N ILE A 10 6.82 24.86 -11.20
CA ILE A 10 8.09 25.13 -10.50
C ILE A 10 8.76 23.83 -10.04
N GLN A 11 7.97 22.91 -9.47
CA GLN A 11 8.46 21.61 -9.03
C GLN A 11 8.86 20.72 -10.21
N ARG A 12 8.16 20.81 -11.35
CA ARG A 12 8.49 20.08 -12.57
C ARG A 12 9.85 20.53 -13.11
N ASP A 13 10.09 21.83 -13.17
CA ASP A 13 11.36 22.38 -13.67
C ASP A 13 12.53 21.98 -12.76
N ALA A 14 12.32 22.01 -11.45
CA ALA A 14 13.30 21.52 -10.48
C ALA A 14 13.58 20.01 -10.62
N LEU A 15 12.58 19.20 -10.97
CA LEU A 15 12.76 17.77 -11.25
C LEU A 15 13.59 17.56 -12.52
N THR A 16 13.31 18.31 -13.58
CA THR A 16 14.07 18.25 -14.84
C THR A 16 15.55 18.57 -14.63
N ALA A 17 15.86 19.63 -13.86
CA ALA A 17 17.25 19.97 -13.52
C ALA A 17 17.95 18.87 -12.69
N LEU A 18 17.21 18.21 -11.80
CA LEU A 18 17.73 17.08 -11.03
C LEU A 18 18.07 15.87 -11.91
N ILE A 19 17.19 15.54 -12.86
CA ILE A 19 17.41 14.45 -13.81
C ILE A 19 18.63 14.74 -14.69
N ALA A 20 18.74 15.96 -15.22
CA ALA A 20 19.85 16.37 -16.09
C ALA A 20 21.23 16.32 -15.39
N SER A 21 21.26 16.49 -14.07
CA SER A 21 22.50 16.46 -13.28
C SER A 21 22.90 15.07 -12.77
N ARG A 22 22.15 14.01 -13.10
CA ARG A 22 22.47 12.64 -12.65
C ARG A 22 23.47 11.95 -13.59
N PRO A 23 24.57 11.37 -13.08
CA PRO A 23 25.48 10.56 -13.89
C PRO A 23 24.79 9.27 -14.36
N LEU A 24 25.16 8.79 -15.54
CA LEU A 24 24.66 7.56 -16.15
C LEU A 24 25.44 6.31 -15.67
N PRO A 25 24.80 5.14 -15.56
CA PRO A 25 23.37 4.89 -15.73
C PRO A 25 22.57 5.20 -14.45
N PHE A 26 21.33 5.69 -14.60
CA PHE A 26 20.40 5.84 -13.49
C PHE A 26 19.00 5.31 -13.85
N THR A 27 18.22 4.99 -12.83
CA THR A 27 16.83 4.53 -12.96
C THR A 27 15.90 5.58 -12.37
N ALA A 28 14.86 5.94 -13.11
CA ALA A 28 13.80 6.84 -12.66
C ALA A 28 12.43 6.22 -12.96
N GLU A 29 11.48 6.45 -12.06
CA GLU A 29 10.09 6.00 -12.22
C GLU A 29 9.17 7.21 -11.99
N VAL A 30 8.29 7.47 -12.95
CA VAL A 30 7.31 8.55 -12.87
C VAL A 30 5.93 7.92 -12.80
N VAL A 31 5.29 8.06 -11.64
CA VAL A 31 3.95 7.53 -11.39
C VAL A 31 2.93 8.66 -11.32
N LYS A 32 1.72 8.42 -11.84
CA LYS A 32 0.61 9.36 -11.76
C LYS A 32 -0.01 9.31 -10.35
N GLY A 33 -0.30 10.50 -9.79
CA GLY A 33 -1.09 10.66 -8.56
C GLY A 33 -0.33 11.22 -7.35
N LYS A 34 -1.07 11.85 -6.43
CA LYS A 34 -0.55 12.35 -5.15
C LYS A 34 -0.34 11.17 -4.18
N ARG A 35 0.53 11.38 -3.19
CA ARG A 35 0.62 10.47 -2.03
C ARG A 35 -0.70 10.42 -1.27
N ARG A 36 -0.96 9.26 -0.64
CA ARG A 36 -2.09 8.97 0.26
C ARG A 36 -2.45 10.11 1.22
N SER A 37 -3.74 10.32 1.44
CA SER A 37 -4.31 11.27 2.40
C SER A 37 -4.13 10.80 3.86
N VAL A 38 -4.11 11.74 4.82
CA VAL A 38 -4.18 11.46 6.27
C VAL A 38 -5.46 10.70 6.61
N GLU A 39 -6.58 11.04 5.98
CA GLU A 39 -7.88 10.41 6.19
C GLU A 39 -7.87 8.95 5.75
N GLN A 40 -7.27 8.64 4.60
CA GLN A 40 -7.12 7.25 4.13
C GLN A 40 -6.31 6.40 5.13
N ASN A 41 -5.27 6.97 5.76
CA ASN A 41 -4.51 6.25 6.78
C ASN A 41 -5.32 6.03 8.07
N ARG A 42 -6.13 7.01 8.48
CA ARG A 42 -7.03 6.88 9.63
C ARG A 42 -8.08 5.80 9.38
N LEU A 43 -8.72 5.82 8.21
CA LEU A 43 -9.71 4.82 7.80
C LEU A 43 -9.10 3.42 7.77
N GLN A 44 -7.95 3.23 7.13
CA GLN A 44 -7.27 1.93 7.12
C GLN A 44 -6.99 1.44 8.56
N ARG A 45 -6.45 2.30 9.43
CA ARG A 45 -6.11 1.90 10.81
C ARG A 45 -7.37 1.49 11.58
N ARG A 46 -8.49 2.20 11.38
CA ARG A 46 -9.79 1.85 11.96
C ARG A 46 -10.24 0.47 11.50
N LEU A 47 -10.32 0.22 10.20
CA LEU A 47 -10.77 -1.07 9.65
C LEU A 47 -9.93 -2.23 10.21
N LEU A 48 -8.60 -2.09 10.23
CA LEU A 48 -7.71 -3.12 10.76
C LEU A 48 -7.95 -3.40 12.25
N ASN A 49 -8.27 -2.37 13.05
CA ASN A 49 -8.62 -2.56 14.46
C ASN A 49 -9.98 -3.27 14.62
N GLU A 50 -10.97 -2.89 13.81
CA GLU A 50 -12.30 -3.51 13.86
C GLU A 50 -12.27 -4.98 13.44
N ILE A 51 -11.45 -5.32 12.44
CA ILE A 51 -11.19 -6.72 12.04
C ILE A 51 -10.49 -7.48 13.17
N ALA A 52 -9.40 -6.93 13.72
CA ALA A 52 -8.67 -7.57 14.81
C ALA A 52 -9.53 -7.78 16.07
N ALA A 53 -10.52 -6.93 16.30
CA ALA A 53 -11.45 -7.08 17.42
C ALA A 53 -12.51 -8.18 17.21
N GLN A 54 -12.76 -8.56 15.96
CA GLN A 54 -13.79 -9.54 15.56
C GLN A 54 -13.20 -10.87 15.09
N THR A 55 -11.86 -10.96 15.01
CA THR A 55 -11.12 -12.14 14.55
C THR A 55 -10.10 -12.53 15.60
N ASP A 56 -9.61 -13.77 15.56
CA ASP A 56 -8.52 -14.24 16.44
C ASP A 56 -7.13 -13.82 15.91
N GLN A 57 -7.04 -12.60 15.38
CA GLN A 57 -5.83 -12.06 14.76
C GLN A 57 -5.50 -10.70 15.36
N THR A 58 -4.22 -10.45 15.57
CA THR A 58 -3.72 -9.14 16.00
C THR A 58 -3.81 -8.12 14.86
N HIS A 59 -3.80 -6.83 15.20
CA HIS A 59 -3.74 -5.73 14.21
C HIS A 59 -2.62 -5.93 13.18
N GLU A 60 -1.44 -6.37 13.64
CA GLU A 60 -0.27 -6.51 12.77
C GLU A 60 -0.40 -7.73 11.85
N GLU A 61 -0.97 -8.84 12.33
CA GLU A 61 -1.26 -10.00 11.48
C GLU A 61 -2.27 -9.68 10.39
N VAL A 62 -3.36 -9.00 10.74
CA VAL A 62 -4.35 -8.53 9.75
C VAL A 62 -3.69 -7.58 8.75
N ARG A 63 -2.86 -6.64 9.23
CA ARG A 63 -2.12 -5.70 8.37
C ARG A 63 -1.18 -6.42 7.41
N ALA A 64 -0.41 -7.39 7.88
CA ALA A 64 0.52 -8.19 7.09
C ALA A 64 -0.21 -9.03 6.03
N LEU A 65 -1.32 -9.67 6.43
CA LEU A 65 -2.20 -10.40 5.53
C LEU A 65 -2.74 -9.50 4.42
N CYS A 66 -3.36 -8.37 4.78
CA CYS A 66 -3.92 -7.42 3.81
C CYS A 66 -2.85 -6.89 2.85
N LYS A 67 -1.66 -6.56 3.36
CA LYS A 67 -0.53 -6.14 2.53
C LYS A 67 -0.20 -7.21 1.49
N LEU A 68 -0.10 -8.47 1.90
CA LEU A 68 0.29 -9.57 1.03
C LEU A 68 -0.78 -9.90 -0.02
N THR A 69 -2.04 -9.98 0.40
CA THR A 69 -3.12 -10.51 -0.44
C THR A 69 -3.80 -9.44 -1.29
N ILE A 70 -3.83 -8.18 -0.84
CA ILE A 70 -4.52 -7.08 -1.53
C ILE A 70 -3.50 -6.06 -2.02
N GLY A 71 -2.59 -5.63 -1.16
CA GLY A 71 -1.68 -4.53 -1.46
C GLY A 71 -0.63 -4.86 -2.51
N VAL A 72 -0.05 -6.06 -2.43
CA VAL A 72 0.96 -6.53 -3.39
C VAL A 72 0.38 -6.64 -4.80
N PRO A 73 -0.78 -7.29 -5.06
CA PRO A 73 -1.36 -7.31 -6.41
C PRO A 73 -1.58 -5.92 -7.01
N ILE A 74 -2.09 -4.97 -6.22
CA ILE A 74 -2.33 -3.58 -6.66
C ILE A 74 -1.03 -2.91 -7.11
N LEU A 75 0.05 -3.06 -6.33
CA LEU A 75 1.34 -2.46 -6.69
C LEU A 75 2.03 -3.19 -7.84
N ARG A 76 1.96 -4.53 -7.89
CA ARG A 76 2.53 -5.31 -9.00
C ARG A 76 1.90 -4.94 -10.34
N ALA A 77 0.61 -4.59 -10.36
CA ALA A 77 -0.07 -4.13 -11.56
C ALA A 77 0.27 -2.68 -11.94
N GLY A 78 0.65 -1.84 -10.98
CA GLY A 78 0.86 -0.40 -11.19
C GLY A 78 2.31 0.09 -11.21
N SER A 79 3.28 -0.77 -10.91
CA SER A 79 4.71 -0.43 -10.88
C SER A 79 5.56 -1.64 -11.28
N GLU A 80 6.22 -1.55 -12.43
CA GLU A 80 7.13 -2.59 -12.93
C GLU A 80 8.33 -2.77 -11.99
N LEU A 81 8.88 -1.68 -11.45
CA LEU A 81 9.99 -1.73 -10.49
C LEU A 81 9.62 -2.46 -9.20
N PHE A 82 8.40 -2.27 -8.71
CA PHE A 82 7.90 -3.02 -7.57
C PHE A 82 7.71 -4.51 -7.93
N ALA A 83 7.11 -4.77 -9.09
CA ALA A 83 6.86 -6.13 -9.57
C ALA A 83 8.14 -6.94 -9.70
N GLU A 84 9.18 -6.40 -10.34
CA GLU A 84 10.47 -7.07 -10.51
C GLU A 84 11.09 -7.43 -9.15
N LYS A 85 11.13 -6.48 -8.21
CA LYS A 85 11.71 -6.70 -6.87
C LYS A 85 10.93 -7.73 -6.08
N TYR A 86 9.60 -7.62 -6.07
CA TYR A 86 8.76 -8.57 -5.34
C TYR A 86 8.87 -9.97 -5.93
N ASP A 87 8.83 -10.10 -7.26
CA ASP A 87 8.87 -11.39 -7.96
C ASP A 87 10.21 -12.10 -7.79
N ARG A 88 11.31 -11.34 -7.76
CA ARG A 88 12.65 -11.89 -7.54
C ARG A 88 12.89 -12.27 -6.09
N LEU A 89 12.47 -11.43 -5.14
CA LEU A 89 12.90 -11.56 -3.74
C LEU A 89 11.86 -12.26 -2.85
N ILE A 90 10.57 -11.94 -2.99
CA ILE A 90 9.55 -12.33 -2.01
C ILE A 90 8.63 -13.44 -2.54
N LYS A 91 8.22 -13.35 -3.81
CA LYS A 91 7.29 -14.31 -4.44
C LYS A 91 7.73 -15.78 -4.34
N PRO A 92 9.02 -16.15 -4.45
CA PRO A 92 9.45 -17.55 -4.37
C PRO A 92 9.39 -18.14 -2.95
N MET A 93 9.27 -17.30 -1.91
CA MET A 93 9.28 -17.76 -0.53
C MET A 93 8.01 -18.58 -0.18
N PRO A 94 8.04 -19.39 0.89
CA PRO A 94 6.82 -19.97 1.48
C PRO A 94 5.83 -18.90 1.97
N TYR A 95 4.55 -19.23 2.04
CA TYR A 95 3.49 -18.27 2.38
C TYR A 95 3.69 -17.60 3.75
N GLU A 96 3.98 -18.40 4.77
CA GLU A 96 4.27 -17.92 6.13
C GLU A 96 5.42 -16.92 6.13
N ARG A 97 6.49 -17.22 5.39
CA ARG A 97 7.63 -16.33 5.30
C ARG A 97 7.29 -15.03 4.58
N LYS A 98 6.37 -15.04 3.61
CA LYS A 98 5.86 -13.80 3.00
C LYS A 98 5.11 -12.94 4.00
N LEU A 99 4.31 -13.53 4.88
CA LEU A 99 3.60 -12.78 5.93
C LEU A 99 4.58 -12.10 6.89
N GLU A 100 5.62 -12.82 7.33
CA GLU A 100 6.67 -12.25 8.18
C GLU A 100 7.44 -11.11 7.50
N MET A 101 7.65 -11.19 6.18
CA MET A 101 8.25 -10.08 5.42
C MET A 101 7.34 -8.84 5.40
N MET A 102 6.02 -8.99 5.49
CA MET A 102 5.07 -7.88 5.49
C MET A 102 4.91 -7.21 6.86
N ALA A 103 5.17 -7.95 7.94
CA ALA A 103 5.06 -7.54 9.33
C ALA A 103 6.33 -6.86 9.86
N GLU A 104 6.22 -6.16 11.00
CA GLU A 104 7.39 -5.70 11.75
C GLU A 104 8.24 -6.88 12.26
N PRO A 105 9.59 -6.76 12.30
CA PRO A 105 10.38 -5.55 12.06
C PRO A 105 10.78 -5.31 10.58
N ILE A 106 10.48 -6.25 9.67
CA ILE A 106 10.92 -6.15 8.26
C ILE A 106 10.12 -5.08 7.51
N ASP A 107 8.81 -5.07 7.69
CA ASP A 107 7.84 -4.12 7.12
C ASP A 107 8.09 -3.83 5.63
N PHE A 108 8.05 -4.88 4.79
CA PHE A 108 8.29 -4.72 3.36
C PHE A 108 7.38 -3.61 2.79
N PRO A 109 7.95 -2.64 2.04
CA PRO A 109 7.25 -1.44 1.62
C PRO A 109 6.13 -1.76 0.64
N VAL A 110 4.89 -1.78 1.10
CA VAL A 110 3.69 -1.93 0.25
C VAL A 110 2.84 -0.67 0.33
N THR A 111 2.05 -0.50 1.40
CA THR A 111 1.10 0.61 1.54
C THR A 111 1.72 2.01 1.54
N ARG A 112 3.02 2.13 1.83
CA ARG A 112 3.76 3.40 1.78
C ARG A 112 4.19 3.81 0.37
N LEU A 113 4.18 2.89 -0.60
CA LEU A 113 4.49 3.16 -2.01
C LEU A 113 3.25 3.53 -2.82
N MET A 114 2.05 3.25 -2.30
CA MET A 114 0.80 3.50 -3.01
C MET A 114 0.52 4.99 -3.21
N ASN A 115 0.03 5.33 -4.40
CA ASN A 115 -0.65 6.61 -4.65
C ASN A 115 -2.07 6.61 -4.03
N THR A 116 -2.76 7.74 -4.09
CA THR A 116 -4.12 7.88 -3.55
C THR A 116 -5.12 6.87 -4.11
N ALA A 117 -5.12 6.63 -5.43
CA ALA A 117 -6.09 5.74 -6.07
C ALA A 117 -5.86 4.27 -5.69
N GLN A 118 -4.60 3.81 -5.73
CA GLN A 118 -4.20 2.49 -5.25
C GLN A 118 -4.54 2.32 -3.76
N LYS A 119 -4.39 3.38 -2.97
CA LYS A 119 -4.71 3.33 -1.55
C LYS A 119 -6.21 3.20 -1.30
N THR A 120 -7.05 3.88 -2.08
CA THR A 120 -8.50 3.72 -2.05
C THR A 120 -8.88 2.28 -2.40
N ALA A 121 -8.39 1.76 -3.53
CA ALA A 121 -8.67 0.38 -3.95
C ALA A 121 -8.22 -0.66 -2.92
N TYR A 122 -7.10 -0.40 -2.23
CA TYR A 122 -6.64 -1.25 -1.12
C TYR A 122 -7.60 -1.24 0.07
N ILE A 123 -8.11 -0.08 0.47
CA ILE A 123 -9.05 0.07 1.59
C ILE A 123 -10.40 -0.58 1.24
N GLU A 124 -10.92 -0.33 0.04
CA GLU A 124 -12.14 -0.98 -0.47
C GLU A 124 -11.98 -2.50 -0.55
N GLY A 125 -10.81 -2.98 -0.98
CA GLY A 125 -10.49 -4.39 -0.99
C GLY A 125 -10.50 -5.02 0.40
N ILE A 126 -9.95 -4.34 1.41
CA ILE A 126 -10.01 -4.81 2.81
C ILE A 126 -11.47 -4.92 3.24
N TYR A 127 -12.21 -3.82 3.11
CA TYR A 127 -13.61 -3.77 3.52
C TYR A 127 -14.40 -4.92 2.88
N ARG A 128 -14.34 -5.06 1.55
CA ARG A 128 -15.04 -6.14 0.82
C ARG A 128 -14.69 -7.54 1.34
N VAL A 129 -13.40 -7.86 1.41
CA VAL A 129 -12.93 -9.21 1.80
C VAL A 129 -13.40 -9.59 3.19
N PHE A 130 -13.37 -8.66 4.14
CA PHE A 130 -13.73 -8.94 5.52
C PHE A 130 -15.25 -8.84 5.77
N SER A 131 -15.97 -7.96 5.07
CA SER A 131 -17.44 -7.96 5.07
C SER A 131 -17.99 -9.29 4.54
N GLU A 132 -17.41 -9.85 3.48
CA GLU A 132 -17.77 -11.18 2.97
C GLU A 132 -17.47 -12.32 3.97
N GLN A 133 -16.56 -12.09 4.92
CA GLN A 133 -16.25 -13.02 6.01
C GLN A 133 -17.10 -12.78 7.27
N GLY A 134 -18.05 -11.85 7.22
CA GLY A 134 -18.97 -11.56 8.33
C GLY A 134 -18.46 -10.53 9.34
N VAL A 135 -17.35 -9.84 9.07
CA VAL A 135 -16.93 -8.68 9.87
C VAL A 135 -17.91 -7.53 9.64
N ILE A 136 -18.44 -6.96 10.72
CA ILE A 136 -19.36 -5.83 10.66
C ILE A 136 -18.56 -4.56 10.97
N PHE A 137 -18.57 -3.59 10.05
CA PHE A 137 -17.85 -2.32 10.23
C PHE A 137 -18.74 -1.24 10.83
N SER A 138 -18.14 -0.31 11.56
CA SER A 138 -18.86 0.80 12.20
C SER A 138 -19.67 1.67 11.23
N GLU A 139 -19.14 1.90 10.02
CA GLU A 139 -19.84 2.67 8.96
C GLU A 139 -21.14 1.98 8.49
N ASP A 140 -21.24 0.65 8.57
CA ASP A 140 -22.44 -0.09 8.17
C ASP A 140 -23.56 0.10 9.18
N GLN A 141 -23.19 0.24 10.46
CA GLN A 141 -24.14 0.51 11.54
C GLN A 141 -24.68 1.93 11.49
N GLU A 142 -23.88 2.89 11.03
CA GLU A 142 -24.34 4.27 10.81
C GLU A 142 -25.30 4.38 9.62
N ARG A 143 -25.10 3.58 8.57
CA ARG A 143 -25.97 3.57 7.37
C ARG A 143 -27.30 2.84 7.58
N ALA A 144 -27.37 1.92 8.54
CA ALA A 144 -28.58 1.16 8.87
C ALA A 144 -29.51 1.90 9.86
N ARG A 145 -29.13 3.09 10.33
CA ARG A 145 -29.91 3.96 11.22
C ARG A 145 -30.52 5.11 10.43
#